data_AF-A0A1Q8RHX7-F1
#
_entry.id   AF-A0A1Q8RHX7-F1
#
_cell.length_a   1.000
_cell.length_b   1.000
_cell.length_c   1.000
_cell.angle_alpha   90.00
_cell.angle_beta   90.00
_cell.angle_gamma   90.00
#
_symmetry.space_group_name_H-M   'P 1'
#
loop_
_entity.id
_entity.type
_entity.pdbx_description
1 polymer ?
#
loop_
_entity_poly.entity_id
_entity_poly.type
_entity_poly.pdbx_seq_one_letter_code
_entity_poly.pdbx_strand_id
1 'polypeptide(L)'
;MPENNFNIQKVNTITEFVSLINDSLQSDNKNYYYRGENEYFDYRTPSLYLEESLVYLGSEYYYRTLIKEMGDEVLLNNVELTRQLAERQHYGAKTRILDITTNPLVALFFAVDIDNDKDGYVYIYEEENQKEKFDSGHTIAIKTALNFIDQKVINNFLSYMDFAEKLDKQSKSFDISESQTTDDIISKFSNNMQFDLIRSCIDDGKKYSEGDDGLYYVVGEKNFGYYPEDIDCYKSLSQNEREHFNDILNSDYLSNFMELLNQRAMVKEKLIYPYKIYKDLKKAHIVFISKSTERIKQQQGAFIYPCFVNTMDKDFENIKSEINDSIKKKSNSLIIKIKSEMKKTIRKELRKFGITEGYIYPDIQHKSKDILEVLKDEYNK
;
A
#
# COMPACT_ATOMS: atom_id res chain seq x y z
N MET A 1 -5.87 2.56 -19.31
CA MET A 1 -4.82 3.29 -18.55
C MET A 1 -3.75 3.70 -19.55
N PRO A 2 -3.16 4.90 -19.49
CA PRO A 2 -1.99 5.20 -20.31
C PRO A 2 -0.82 4.39 -19.73
N GLU A 3 -0.12 3.66 -20.59
CA GLU A 3 1.20 3.12 -20.28
C GLU A 3 2.08 4.30 -19.85
N ASN A 4 2.49 4.35 -18.59
CA ASN A 4 3.58 5.23 -18.20
C ASN A 4 4.81 4.75 -18.95
N ASN A 5 5.14 5.39 -20.07
CA ASN A 5 6.37 5.15 -20.81
C ASN A 5 7.54 5.57 -19.92
N PHE A 6 8.10 4.58 -19.21
CA PHE A 6 9.30 4.79 -18.43
C PHE A 6 10.47 5.12 -19.36
N ASN A 7 11.14 6.23 -19.08
CA ASN A 7 12.36 6.64 -19.77
C ASN A 7 13.57 6.05 -19.04
N ILE A 8 14.20 5.05 -19.65
CA ILE A 8 15.38 4.38 -19.08
C ILE A 8 16.64 5.10 -19.58
N GLN A 9 17.34 5.78 -18.67
CA GLN A 9 18.60 6.48 -18.94
C GLN A 9 19.77 5.71 -18.34
N LYS A 10 20.86 5.58 -19.10
CA LYS A 10 22.05 4.83 -18.66
C LYS A 10 23.10 5.78 -18.10
N VAL A 11 23.75 5.36 -17.01
CA VAL A 11 24.87 6.11 -16.41
C VAL A 11 26.03 5.18 -16.11
N ASN A 12 27.25 5.71 -16.24
CA ASN A 12 28.50 4.98 -16.08
C ASN A 12 29.34 5.51 -14.90
N THR A 13 29.09 6.74 -14.44
CA THR A 13 29.82 7.39 -13.34
C THR A 13 28.87 8.04 -12.35
N ILE A 14 29.34 8.32 -11.13
CA ILE A 14 28.57 9.10 -10.15
C ILE A 14 28.27 10.51 -10.68
N THR A 15 29.21 11.12 -11.42
CA THR A 15 29.02 12.46 -11.98
C THR A 15 27.87 12.49 -12.98
N GLU A 16 27.82 11.52 -13.90
CA GLU A 16 26.70 11.36 -14.85
C GLU A 16 25.38 11.15 -14.11
N PHE A 17 25.39 10.31 -13.06
CA PHE A 17 24.21 10.05 -12.23
C PHE A 17 23.68 11.32 -11.54
N VAL A 18 24.56 12.10 -10.91
CA VAL A 18 24.18 13.34 -10.21
C VAL A 18 23.71 14.40 -11.21
N SER A 19 24.39 14.56 -12.35
CA SER A 19 23.96 15.49 -13.39
C SER A 19 22.56 15.16 -13.88
N LEU A 20 22.31 13.88 -14.23
CA LEU A 20 21.02 13.42 -14.72
C LEU A 20 19.88 13.70 -13.74
N ILE A 21 20.11 13.50 -12.44
CA ILE A 21 19.12 13.80 -11.39
C ILE A 21 18.83 15.30 -11.32
N ASN A 22 19.86 16.14 -11.30
CA ASN A 22 19.68 17.60 -11.23
C ASN A 22 19.01 18.17 -12.48
N ASP A 23 19.29 17.60 -13.64
CA ASP A 23 18.73 18.03 -14.92
C ASP A 23 17.27 17.58 -15.08
N SER A 24 16.92 16.40 -14.54
CA SER A 24 15.61 15.78 -14.75
C SER A 24 14.58 16.07 -13.66
N LEU A 25 15.02 16.41 -12.44
CA LEU A 25 14.15 16.56 -11.26
C LEU A 25 14.16 18.01 -10.74
N GLN A 26 13.46 18.91 -11.43
CA GLN A 26 13.46 20.36 -11.14
C GLN A 26 12.13 20.90 -10.58
N SER A 27 11.19 20.03 -10.21
CA SER A 27 9.90 20.50 -9.70
C SER A 27 10.00 20.99 -8.26
N ASP A 28 9.73 22.28 -8.04
CA ASP A 28 9.69 22.90 -6.70
C ASP A 28 8.53 22.39 -5.82
N ASN A 29 7.50 21.78 -6.41
CA ASN A 29 6.29 21.34 -5.71
C ASN A 29 6.30 19.85 -5.32
N LYS A 30 7.40 19.14 -5.59
CA LYS A 30 7.50 17.70 -5.34
C LYS A 30 8.76 17.35 -4.56
N ASN A 31 8.63 16.38 -3.67
CA ASN A 31 9.74 15.69 -3.05
C ASN A 31 10.04 14.40 -3.82
N TYR A 32 11.33 14.06 -3.96
CA TYR A 32 11.78 12.86 -4.67
C TYR A 32 12.40 11.85 -3.73
N TYR A 33 12.17 10.57 -4.05
CA TYR A 33 12.65 9.43 -3.31
C TYR A 33 13.22 8.39 -4.27
N TYR A 34 14.14 7.58 -3.78
CA TYR A 34 14.93 6.70 -4.63
C TYR A 34 14.94 5.29 -4.06
N ARG A 35 15.00 4.30 -4.95
CA ARG A 35 15.21 2.90 -4.59
C ARG A 35 16.19 2.26 -5.57
N GLY A 36 17.29 1.73 -5.04
CA GLY A 36 18.23 0.93 -5.81
C GLY A 36 17.85 -0.54 -5.79
N GLU A 37 17.90 -1.18 -6.94
CA GLU A 37 17.78 -2.62 -7.09
C GLU A 37 18.96 -3.14 -7.91
N ASN A 38 19.58 -4.21 -7.44
CA ASN A 38 20.79 -4.77 -8.05
C ASN A 38 20.51 -5.58 -9.32
N GLU A 39 19.25 -5.77 -9.68
CA GLU A 39 18.81 -6.41 -10.91
C GLU A 39 17.42 -5.89 -11.31
N TYR A 40 16.93 -6.33 -12.46
CA TYR A 40 15.57 -6.03 -12.89
C TYR A 40 14.59 -7.00 -12.23
N PHE A 41 13.52 -6.45 -11.67
CA PHE A 41 12.40 -7.22 -11.13
C PHE A 41 11.09 -6.76 -11.79
N ASP A 42 10.24 -7.71 -12.18
CA ASP A 42 8.95 -7.42 -12.83
C ASP A 42 8.04 -6.57 -11.91
N TYR A 43 8.07 -6.88 -10.61
CA TYR A 43 7.26 -6.22 -9.59
C TYR A 43 8.14 -5.64 -8.48
N ARG A 44 7.82 -4.41 -8.06
CA ARG A 44 8.39 -3.79 -6.85
C ARG A 44 7.41 -3.93 -5.71
N THR A 45 7.31 -5.14 -5.16
CA THR A 45 6.42 -5.46 -4.04
C THR A 45 7.21 -5.61 -2.73
N PRO A 46 6.68 -5.16 -1.58
CA PRO A 46 7.27 -5.46 -0.27
C PRO A 46 7.46 -6.96 -0.02
N SER A 47 8.37 -7.29 0.90
CA SER A 47 8.81 -8.67 1.15
C SER A 47 7.69 -9.59 1.66
N LEU A 48 6.66 -9.08 2.35
CA LEU A 48 5.50 -9.87 2.75
C LEU A 48 4.71 -10.39 1.55
N TYR A 49 4.57 -9.59 0.50
CA TYR A 49 3.82 -9.96 -0.70
C TYR A 49 4.57 -10.92 -1.62
N LEU A 50 5.79 -11.32 -1.24
CA LEU A 50 6.53 -12.41 -1.87
C LEU A 50 6.24 -13.76 -1.20
N GLU A 51 5.58 -13.76 -0.04
CA GLU A 51 5.24 -14.97 0.72
C GLU A 51 3.75 -15.29 0.59
N GLU A 52 3.44 -16.28 -0.24
CA GLU A 52 2.07 -16.67 -0.58
C GLU A 52 1.20 -16.96 0.66
N SER A 53 1.78 -17.64 1.66
CA SER A 53 1.09 -17.96 2.92
C SER A 53 0.71 -16.70 3.71
N LEU A 54 1.57 -15.68 3.77
CA LEU A 54 1.29 -14.43 4.47
C LEU A 54 0.26 -13.58 3.73
N VAL A 55 0.19 -13.70 2.41
CA VAL A 55 -0.79 -12.98 1.58
C VAL A 55 -2.19 -13.54 1.76
N TYR A 56 -2.36 -14.87 1.75
CA TYR A 56 -3.68 -15.50 1.84
C TYR A 56 -4.15 -15.72 3.28
N LEU A 57 -3.28 -16.23 4.17
CA LEU A 57 -3.66 -16.52 5.56
C LEU A 57 -3.60 -15.28 6.46
N GLY A 58 -2.90 -14.24 6.00
CA GLY A 58 -2.65 -13.04 6.79
C GLY A 58 -1.38 -13.13 7.63
N SER A 59 -1.03 -12.00 8.23
CA SER A 59 0.27 -11.79 8.88
C SER A 59 0.20 -11.76 10.41
N GLU A 60 -1.00 -11.88 11.00
CA GLU A 60 -1.20 -11.71 12.45
C GLU A 60 -0.38 -12.72 13.26
N TYR A 61 -0.50 -14.01 12.94
CA TYR A 61 0.25 -15.06 13.63
C TYR A 61 1.76 -14.88 13.47
N TYR A 62 2.21 -14.54 12.27
CA TYR A 62 3.62 -14.31 11.96
C TYR A 62 4.20 -13.19 12.84
N TYR A 63 3.58 -12.01 12.85
CA TYR A 63 4.11 -10.88 13.63
C TYR A 63 3.96 -11.08 15.13
N ARG A 64 2.84 -11.65 15.62
CA ARG A 64 2.69 -11.94 17.05
C ARG A 64 3.75 -12.92 17.54
N THR A 65 4.05 -13.95 16.76
CA THR A 65 5.09 -14.92 17.09
C THR A 65 6.47 -14.26 17.01
N LEU A 66 6.75 -13.50 15.96
CA LEU A 66 8.02 -12.79 15.81
C LEU A 66 8.29 -11.85 17.00
N ILE A 67 7.33 -10.99 17.35
CA ILE A 67 7.42 -10.07 18.51
C ILE A 67 7.72 -10.85 19.79
N LYS A 68 7.00 -11.96 20.02
CA LYS A 68 7.20 -12.82 21.19
C LYS A 68 8.59 -13.45 21.23
N GLU A 69 9.07 -14.02 20.12
CA GLU A 69 10.39 -14.65 20.03
C GLU A 69 11.53 -13.65 20.23
N MET A 70 11.30 -12.38 19.91
CA MET A 70 12.28 -11.30 20.11
C MET A 70 12.29 -10.77 21.55
N GLY A 71 11.41 -11.26 22.42
CA GLY A 71 11.30 -10.83 23.82
C GLY A 71 10.68 -9.45 24.00
N ASP A 72 10.02 -8.91 22.98
CA ASP A 72 9.35 -7.62 23.04
C ASP A 72 7.98 -7.78 23.72
N GLU A 73 7.61 -6.86 24.61
CA GLU A 73 6.22 -6.75 25.07
C GLU A 73 5.35 -6.19 23.94
N VAL A 74 4.11 -6.71 23.80
CA VAL A 74 3.14 -6.16 22.84
C VAL A 74 2.89 -4.70 23.23
N LEU A 75 3.38 -3.79 22.38
CA LEU A 75 3.54 -2.38 22.69
C LEU A 75 2.24 -1.64 22.97
N LEU A 76 2.36 -0.56 23.74
CA LEU A 76 1.28 0.28 24.26
C LEU A 76 0.83 1.42 23.31
N ASN A 77 1.49 1.63 22.16
CA ASN A 77 1.05 2.61 21.16
C ASN A 77 1.47 2.25 19.71
N ASN A 78 0.76 2.83 18.74
CA ASN A 78 0.90 2.58 17.31
C ASN A 78 2.23 3.04 16.69
N VAL A 79 2.78 4.15 17.18
CA VAL A 79 4.02 4.75 16.68
C VAL A 79 5.17 3.79 16.91
N GLU A 80 5.26 3.27 18.13
CA GLU A 80 6.30 2.33 18.52
C GLU A 80 6.18 1.01 17.75
N LEU A 81 4.94 0.53 17.55
CA LEU A 81 4.68 -0.68 16.77
C LEU A 81 5.10 -0.52 15.30
N THR A 82 4.82 0.65 14.72
CA THR A 82 5.23 0.97 13.34
C THR A 82 6.75 1.01 13.22
N ARG A 83 7.44 1.64 14.18
CA ARG A 83 8.90 1.71 14.22
C ARG A 83 9.52 0.33 14.35
N GLN A 84 9.03 -0.48 15.28
CA GLN A 84 9.52 -1.86 15.44
C GLN A 84 9.40 -2.64 14.13
N LEU A 85 8.25 -2.62 13.46
CA LEU A 85 8.09 -3.34 12.18
C LEU A 85 9.08 -2.86 11.11
N ALA A 86 9.33 -1.54 11.02
CA ALA A 86 10.34 -0.98 10.12
C ALA A 86 11.76 -1.42 10.49
N GLU A 87 12.09 -1.45 11.78
CA GLU A 87 13.38 -1.96 12.26
C GLU A 87 13.56 -3.45 11.97
N ARG A 88 12.51 -4.26 12.15
CA ARG A 88 12.57 -5.70 11.91
C ARG A 88 12.73 -6.06 10.44
N GLN A 89 12.20 -5.25 9.51
CA GLN A 89 12.45 -5.41 8.08
C GLN A 89 13.94 -5.43 7.76
N HIS A 90 14.73 -4.63 8.47
CA HIS A 90 16.17 -4.56 8.28
C HIS A 90 16.91 -5.82 8.73
N TYR A 91 16.32 -6.60 9.62
CA TYR A 91 16.81 -7.90 10.06
C TYR A 91 16.17 -9.06 9.27
N GLY A 92 15.51 -8.78 8.15
CA GLY A 92 14.95 -9.78 7.25
C GLY A 92 13.49 -10.17 7.53
N ALA A 93 12.80 -9.49 8.46
CA ALA A 93 11.38 -9.72 8.66
C ALA A 93 10.58 -9.39 7.39
N LYS A 94 9.53 -10.17 7.14
CA LYS A 94 8.63 -10.00 6.00
C LYS A 94 7.62 -8.91 6.34
N THR A 95 7.65 -7.80 5.61
CA THR A 95 6.83 -6.61 5.93
C THR A 95 6.01 -6.12 4.75
N ARG A 96 4.95 -5.37 5.05
CA ARG A 96 4.07 -4.72 4.05
C ARG A 96 4.62 -3.40 3.53
N ILE A 97 5.78 -2.94 3.99
CA ILE A 97 6.38 -1.66 3.60
C ILE A 97 7.59 -1.88 2.69
N LEU A 98 7.76 -1.01 1.70
CA LEU A 98 8.87 -1.04 0.75
C LEU A 98 9.92 -0.01 1.15
N ASP A 99 11.19 -0.40 1.26
CA ASP A 99 12.28 0.53 1.56
C ASP A 99 12.53 1.49 0.38
N ILE A 100 12.61 2.78 0.68
CA ILE A 100 13.09 3.85 -0.20
C ILE A 100 14.03 4.78 0.58
N THR A 101 14.73 5.67 -0.10
CA THR A 101 15.64 6.63 0.53
C THR A 101 15.44 8.03 -0.03
N THR A 102 15.67 9.05 0.79
CA THR A 102 15.75 10.45 0.31
C THR A 102 17.12 10.76 -0.32
N ASN A 103 18.10 9.86 -0.20
CA ASN A 103 19.45 10.06 -0.74
C ASN A 103 19.64 9.28 -2.04
N PRO A 104 19.83 9.95 -3.19
CA PRO A 104 20.03 9.26 -4.46
C PRO A 104 21.31 8.42 -4.49
N LEU A 105 22.36 8.80 -3.76
CA LEU A 105 23.60 8.02 -3.70
C LEU A 105 23.47 6.76 -2.84
N VAL A 106 22.59 6.77 -1.82
CA VAL A 106 22.25 5.54 -1.08
C VAL A 106 21.48 4.57 -1.97
N ALA A 107 20.55 5.06 -2.79
CA ALA A 107 19.90 4.22 -3.79
C ALA A 107 20.89 3.70 -4.83
N LEU A 108 21.81 4.54 -5.31
CA LEU A 108 22.87 4.10 -6.22
C LEU A 108 23.72 2.99 -5.60
N PHE A 109 24.07 3.10 -4.31
CA PHE A 109 24.74 2.03 -3.57
C PHE A 109 23.98 0.71 -3.68
N PHE A 110 22.69 0.68 -3.33
CA PHE A 110 21.89 -0.56 -3.42
C PHE A 110 21.77 -1.12 -4.84
N ALA A 111 21.78 -0.27 -5.87
CA ALA A 111 21.76 -0.70 -7.27
C ALA A 111 23.07 -1.39 -7.69
N VAL A 112 24.18 -1.10 -7.01
CA VAL A 112 25.51 -1.61 -7.36
C VAL A 112 26.13 -2.48 -6.26
N ASP A 113 25.44 -2.78 -5.17
CA ASP A 113 26.04 -3.45 -4.01
C ASP A 113 26.46 -4.91 -4.32
N ILE A 114 25.72 -5.59 -5.19
CA ILE A 114 26.01 -6.98 -5.58
C ILE A 114 26.83 -7.04 -6.87
N ASP A 115 27.98 -7.74 -6.80
CA ASP A 115 28.77 -8.15 -7.97
C ASP A 115 28.11 -9.38 -8.64
N ASN A 116 27.21 -9.11 -9.57
CA ASN A 116 26.59 -10.10 -10.46
C ASN A 116 26.68 -9.64 -11.92
N ASP A 117 26.31 -10.52 -12.86
CA ASP A 117 26.26 -10.25 -14.30
C ASP A 117 25.02 -9.46 -14.72
N LYS A 118 24.20 -9.01 -13.76
CA LYS A 118 22.95 -8.29 -13.99
C LYS A 118 23.13 -6.79 -13.83
N ASP A 119 22.38 -6.02 -14.60
CA ASP A 119 22.36 -4.55 -14.53
C ASP A 119 21.65 -4.07 -13.26
N GLY A 120 22.13 -2.99 -12.65
CA GLY A 120 21.45 -2.31 -11.54
C GLY A 120 20.46 -1.26 -12.03
N TYR A 121 19.47 -0.93 -11.21
CA TYR A 121 18.44 0.06 -11.50
C TYR A 121 18.21 0.97 -10.29
N VAL A 122 18.06 2.27 -10.55
CA VAL A 122 17.56 3.24 -9.57
C VAL A 122 16.20 3.74 -10.04
N TYR A 123 15.18 3.43 -9.26
CA TYR A 123 13.81 3.88 -9.45
C TYR A 123 13.57 5.14 -8.64
N ILE A 124 12.81 6.07 -9.22
CA ILE A 124 12.51 7.36 -8.63
C ILE A 124 11.01 7.41 -8.34
N TYR A 125 10.66 7.89 -7.15
CA TYR A 125 9.30 8.14 -6.70
C TYR A 125 9.16 9.60 -6.35
N GLU A 126 7.93 10.11 -6.42
CA GLU A 126 7.59 11.49 -6.15
C GLU A 126 6.32 11.61 -5.32
N GLU A 127 6.29 12.63 -4.46
CA GLU A 127 5.13 13.03 -3.67
C GLU A 127 5.00 14.54 -3.72
N GLU A 128 3.77 15.05 -3.73
CA GLU A 128 3.54 16.49 -3.56
C GLU A 128 4.03 16.92 -2.17
N ASN A 129 4.65 18.11 -2.11
CA ASN A 129 5.17 18.64 -0.85
C ASN A 129 4.10 18.61 0.26
N GLN A 130 4.48 18.10 1.44
CA GLN A 130 3.63 17.99 2.64
C GLN A 130 2.49 16.97 2.52
N LYS A 131 2.46 16.13 1.48
CA LYS A 131 1.52 15.00 1.38
C LYS A 131 2.06 13.71 1.98
N GLU A 132 3.35 13.68 2.34
CA GLU A 132 3.96 12.56 3.05
C GLU A 132 3.22 12.26 4.35
N LYS A 133 3.22 10.99 4.74
CA LYS A 133 2.66 10.53 6.00
C LYS A 133 3.76 10.35 7.04
N PHE A 134 3.39 10.54 8.31
CA PHE A 134 4.28 10.32 9.43
C PHE A 134 3.83 9.10 10.23
N ASP A 135 4.77 8.44 10.91
CA ASP A 135 4.53 7.29 11.80
C ASP A 135 3.45 7.55 12.88
N SER A 136 3.23 8.82 13.26
CA SER A 136 2.20 9.26 14.20
C SER A 136 0.80 9.48 13.60
N GLY A 137 0.66 9.45 12.28
CA GLY A 137 -0.61 9.73 11.61
C GLY A 137 -1.59 8.55 11.61
N HIS A 138 -2.89 8.85 11.60
CA HIS A 138 -3.95 7.82 11.57
C HIS A 138 -3.83 6.87 10.38
N THR A 139 -3.48 7.35 9.18
CA THR A 139 -3.32 6.50 7.99
C THR A 139 -2.28 5.40 8.22
N ILE A 140 -1.18 5.70 8.91
CA ILE A 140 -0.13 4.73 9.21
C ILE A 140 -0.54 3.82 10.35
N ALA A 141 -1.17 4.38 11.39
CA ALA A 141 -1.75 3.61 12.49
C ALA A 141 -2.69 2.50 11.98
N ILE A 142 -3.60 2.87 11.06
CA ILE A 142 -4.54 1.95 10.42
C ILE A 142 -3.78 0.86 9.67
N LYS A 143 -2.89 1.23 8.74
CA LYS A 143 -2.17 0.25 7.92
C LYS A 143 -1.30 -0.67 8.78
N THR A 144 -0.66 -0.15 9.81
CA THR A 144 0.08 -0.94 10.81
C THR A 144 -0.85 -1.92 11.53
N ALA A 145 -2.02 -1.48 12.00
CA ALA A 145 -3.01 -2.31 12.68
C ALA A 145 -3.47 -3.51 11.85
N LEU A 146 -3.64 -3.32 10.53
CA LEU A 146 -4.07 -4.37 9.61
C LEU A 146 -3.08 -5.54 9.53
N ASN A 147 -1.81 -5.37 9.93
CA ASN A 147 -0.88 -6.51 10.06
C ASN A 147 -1.32 -7.53 11.11
N PHE A 148 -2.18 -7.10 12.05
CA PHE A 148 -2.68 -7.89 13.16
C PHE A 148 -4.17 -8.23 13.01
N ILE A 149 -4.79 -7.94 11.87
CA ILE A 149 -6.19 -8.32 11.58
C ILE A 149 -6.16 -9.53 10.63
N ASP A 150 -7.05 -10.49 10.87
CA ASP A 150 -7.24 -11.64 9.99
C ASP A 150 -7.54 -11.19 8.55
N GLN A 151 -6.89 -11.83 7.57
CA GLN A 151 -7.01 -11.46 6.17
C GLN A 151 -8.45 -11.58 5.65
N LYS A 152 -9.25 -12.53 6.17
CA LYS A 152 -10.67 -12.68 5.86
C LYS A 152 -11.47 -11.46 6.29
N VAL A 153 -11.20 -10.91 7.47
CA VAL A 153 -11.88 -9.69 7.96
C VAL A 153 -11.54 -8.48 7.08
N ILE A 154 -10.28 -8.35 6.68
CA ILE A 154 -9.85 -7.30 5.74
C ILE A 154 -10.56 -7.46 4.39
N ASN A 155 -10.58 -8.67 3.84
CA ASN A 155 -11.22 -8.98 2.56
C ASN A 155 -12.72 -8.72 2.58
N ASN A 156 -13.42 -9.09 3.67
CA ASN A 156 -14.84 -8.80 3.84
C ASN A 156 -15.11 -7.30 3.85
N PHE A 157 -14.31 -6.51 4.58
CA PHE A 157 -14.42 -5.05 4.60
C PHE A 157 -14.17 -4.42 3.22
N LEU A 158 -13.10 -4.85 2.52
CA LEU A 158 -12.80 -4.35 1.19
C LEU A 158 -13.91 -4.69 0.20
N SER A 159 -14.47 -5.91 0.25
CA SER A 159 -15.58 -6.33 -0.61
C SER A 159 -16.85 -5.51 -0.35
N TYR A 160 -17.19 -5.31 0.93
CA TYR A 160 -18.31 -4.47 1.34
C TYR A 160 -18.17 -3.05 0.76
N MET A 161 -16.99 -2.45 0.88
CA MET A 161 -16.74 -1.07 0.43
C MET A 161 -16.60 -0.95 -1.09
N ASP A 162 -15.97 -1.93 -1.75
CA ASP A 162 -15.91 -2.02 -3.22
C ASP A 162 -17.34 -2.08 -3.79
N PHE A 163 -18.21 -2.88 -3.17
CA PHE A 163 -19.60 -3.01 -3.58
C PHE A 163 -20.41 -1.74 -3.29
N ALA A 164 -20.25 -1.14 -2.11
CA ALA A 164 -20.89 0.13 -1.77
C ALA A 164 -20.47 1.27 -2.72
N GLU A 165 -19.19 1.38 -3.07
CA GLU A 165 -18.68 2.37 -4.04
C GLU A 165 -19.23 2.11 -5.46
N LYS A 166 -19.43 0.85 -5.85
CA LYS A 166 -20.06 0.50 -7.12
C LYS A 166 -21.51 0.96 -7.19
N LEU A 167 -22.29 0.75 -6.11
CA LEU A 167 -23.68 1.20 -6.02
C LEU A 167 -23.78 2.74 -6.06
N ASP A 168 -22.94 3.44 -5.30
CA ASP A 168 -22.87 4.92 -5.27
C ASP A 168 -22.63 5.53 -6.65
N LYS A 169 -21.78 4.91 -7.48
CA LYS A 169 -21.50 5.40 -8.84
C LYS A 169 -22.66 5.17 -9.82
N GLN A 170 -23.55 4.23 -9.53
CA GLN A 170 -24.58 3.75 -10.46
C GLN A 170 -25.99 4.15 -10.05
N SER A 171 -26.19 4.62 -8.82
CA SER A 171 -27.49 4.99 -8.28
C SER A 171 -27.41 6.31 -7.54
N LYS A 172 -28.42 7.16 -7.74
CA LYS A 172 -28.57 8.42 -6.99
C LYS A 172 -29.08 8.22 -5.56
N SER A 173 -29.66 7.06 -5.25
CA SER A 173 -30.18 6.77 -3.91
C SER A 173 -29.07 6.30 -2.95
N PHE A 174 -27.96 5.80 -3.49
CA PHE A 174 -26.75 5.51 -2.72
C PHE A 174 -25.78 6.68 -2.80
N ASP A 175 -25.49 7.28 -1.64
CA ASP A 175 -24.50 8.35 -1.48
C ASP A 175 -23.52 7.96 -0.37
N ILE A 176 -22.34 7.43 -0.71
CA ILE A 176 -21.32 7.10 0.27
C ILE A 176 -20.24 8.19 0.32
N SER A 177 -20.00 8.73 1.51
CA SER A 177 -19.10 9.88 1.68
C SER A 177 -18.12 9.71 2.84
N GLU A 178 -17.00 10.45 2.78
CA GLU A 178 -15.90 10.32 3.76
C GLU A 178 -16.27 10.80 5.17
N SER A 179 -17.43 11.44 5.35
CA SER A 179 -17.93 11.95 6.63
C SER A 179 -18.96 11.04 7.30
N GLN A 180 -19.35 9.94 6.66
CA GLN A 180 -20.36 9.03 7.20
C GLN A 180 -19.76 8.03 8.18
N THR A 181 -20.47 7.79 9.26
CA THR A 181 -20.12 6.81 10.27
C THR A 181 -20.49 5.39 9.85
N THR A 182 -20.03 4.39 10.62
CA THR A 182 -20.46 3.00 10.46
C THR A 182 -21.98 2.87 10.49
N ASP A 183 -22.65 3.51 11.46
CA ASP A 183 -24.10 3.43 11.61
C ASP A 183 -24.83 4.15 10.46
N ASP A 184 -24.27 5.27 9.98
CA ASP A 184 -24.83 5.97 8.81
C ASP A 184 -24.79 5.07 7.58
N ILE A 185 -23.66 4.40 7.32
CA ILE A 185 -23.51 3.50 6.17
C ILE A 185 -24.39 2.27 6.33
N ILE A 186 -24.41 1.61 7.49
CA ILE A 186 -25.28 0.45 7.74
C ILE A 186 -26.74 0.84 7.58
N SER A 187 -27.18 1.96 8.14
CA SER A 187 -28.58 2.37 8.06
C SER A 187 -29.03 2.64 6.62
N LYS A 188 -28.15 3.10 5.73
CA LYS A 188 -28.45 3.22 4.30
C LYS A 188 -28.72 1.89 3.62
N PHE A 189 -28.05 0.81 4.06
CA PHE A 189 -28.26 -0.53 3.53
C PHE A 189 -29.41 -1.27 4.23
N SER A 190 -29.59 -1.08 5.54
CA SER A 190 -30.67 -1.70 6.32
C SER A 190 -32.04 -1.06 6.09
N ASN A 191 -32.10 0.26 5.86
CA ASN A 191 -33.34 0.95 5.49
C ASN A 191 -33.72 0.72 4.01
N ASN A 192 -32.89 -0.02 3.26
CA ASN A 192 -33.16 -0.44 1.91
C ASN A 192 -34.06 -1.69 1.85
N MET A 193 -35.13 -1.68 2.66
CA MET A 193 -36.37 -2.45 2.41
C MET A 193 -36.86 -2.22 0.96
N GLN A 194 -36.40 -1.14 0.32
CA GLN A 194 -36.53 -0.81 -1.10
C GLN A 194 -35.76 -1.74 -2.04
N PHE A 195 -34.53 -2.17 -1.73
CA PHE A 195 -33.68 -2.96 -2.64
C PHE A 195 -34.06 -4.45 -2.67
N ASP A 196 -34.40 -5.04 -1.51
CA ASP A 196 -34.99 -6.38 -1.45
C ASP A 196 -36.34 -6.44 -2.18
N LEU A 197 -37.13 -5.35 -2.11
CA LEU A 197 -38.40 -5.26 -2.81
C LEU A 197 -38.21 -5.04 -4.32
N ILE A 198 -37.24 -4.22 -4.74
CA ILE A 198 -36.83 -4.07 -6.16
C ILE A 198 -36.39 -5.43 -6.69
N ARG A 199 -35.52 -6.13 -5.96
CA ARG A 199 -35.05 -7.49 -6.26
C ARG A 199 -36.22 -8.44 -6.46
N SER A 200 -37.10 -8.58 -5.46
CA SER A 200 -38.28 -9.44 -5.57
C SER A 200 -39.16 -9.04 -6.76
N CYS A 201 -39.40 -7.75 -6.99
CA CYS A 201 -40.24 -7.32 -8.11
C CYS A 201 -39.61 -7.61 -9.48
N ILE A 202 -38.31 -7.46 -9.61
CA ILE A 202 -37.58 -7.75 -10.85
C ILE A 202 -37.51 -9.27 -11.09
N ASP A 203 -37.15 -10.04 -10.05
CA ASP A 203 -37.04 -11.49 -10.13
C ASP A 203 -38.41 -12.15 -10.40
N ASP A 204 -39.50 -11.59 -9.85
CA ASP A 204 -40.88 -12.00 -10.12
C ASP A 204 -41.41 -11.53 -11.49
N GLY A 205 -40.63 -10.76 -12.26
CA GLY A 205 -41.03 -10.22 -13.56
C GLY A 205 -42.17 -9.20 -13.50
N LYS A 206 -42.35 -8.51 -12.37
CA LYS A 206 -43.38 -7.47 -12.22
C LYS A 206 -43.08 -6.29 -13.14
N LYS A 207 -44.14 -5.69 -13.70
CA LYS A 207 -44.02 -4.45 -14.47
C LYS A 207 -44.10 -3.26 -13.51
N TYR A 208 -43.22 -2.28 -13.70
CA TYR A 208 -43.31 -0.98 -13.05
C TYR A 208 -44.14 -0.02 -13.90
N SER A 209 -44.69 0.99 -13.26
CA SER A 209 -45.43 2.08 -13.89
C SER A 209 -44.67 3.39 -13.75
N GLU A 210 -44.88 4.32 -14.67
CA GLU A 210 -44.26 5.65 -14.68
C GLU A 210 -45.21 6.66 -14.02
N GLY A 211 -44.70 7.48 -13.11
CA GLY A 211 -45.42 8.54 -12.42
C GLY A 211 -44.63 9.85 -12.45
N ASP A 212 -45.25 10.93 -11.96
CA ASP A 212 -44.69 12.29 -12.06
C ASP A 212 -43.31 12.46 -11.35
N ASP A 213 -43.03 11.62 -10.34
CA ASP A 213 -41.81 11.67 -9.52
C ASP A 213 -40.84 10.48 -9.73
N GLY A 214 -41.09 9.58 -10.70
CA GLY A 214 -40.24 8.40 -10.97
C GLY A 214 -41.00 7.13 -11.37
N LEU A 215 -40.32 5.97 -11.33
CA LEU A 215 -40.94 4.66 -11.58
C LEU A 215 -41.44 4.06 -10.28
N TYR A 216 -42.53 3.31 -10.29
CA TYR A 216 -43.02 2.64 -9.09
C TYR A 216 -43.47 1.21 -9.34
N TYR A 217 -43.25 0.36 -8.33
CA TYR A 217 -43.85 -0.97 -8.26
C TYR A 217 -45.04 -0.94 -7.28
N VAL A 218 -46.10 -1.65 -7.65
CA VAL A 218 -47.27 -1.87 -6.79
C VAL A 218 -47.12 -3.25 -6.15
N VAL A 219 -46.99 -3.30 -4.83
CA VAL A 219 -46.87 -4.55 -4.07
C VAL A 219 -47.94 -4.56 -2.96
N GLY A 220 -49.02 -5.31 -3.19
CA GLY A 220 -50.19 -5.31 -2.31
C GLY A 220 -50.95 -3.97 -2.38
N GLU A 221 -51.27 -3.38 -1.23
CA GLU A 221 -51.93 -2.06 -1.13
C GLU A 221 -50.94 -0.88 -1.04
N LYS A 222 -49.63 -1.13 -1.17
CA LYS A 222 -48.58 -0.11 -1.05
C LYS A 222 -47.90 0.15 -2.39
N ASN A 223 -47.71 1.43 -2.69
CA ASN A 223 -46.90 1.90 -3.80
C ASN A 223 -45.50 2.23 -3.29
N PHE A 224 -44.47 1.71 -3.96
CA PHE A 224 -43.08 2.03 -3.67
C PHE A 224 -42.47 2.71 -4.89
N GLY A 225 -42.08 3.98 -4.74
CA GLY A 225 -41.41 4.76 -5.77
C GLY A 225 -39.91 4.52 -5.79
N TYR A 226 -39.32 4.55 -6.98
CA TYR A 226 -37.94 4.25 -7.30
C TYR A 226 -37.43 5.14 -8.41
N TYR A 227 -36.14 5.43 -8.39
CA TYR A 227 -35.48 6.03 -9.54
C TYR A 227 -35.19 4.94 -10.59
N PRO A 228 -35.40 5.21 -11.88
CA PRO A 228 -34.98 4.30 -12.96
C PRO A 228 -33.54 3.80 -12.80
N GLU A 229 -32.64 4.68 -12.37
CA GLU A 229 -31.24 4.38 -12.15
C GLU A 229 -31.00 3.32 -11.06
N ASP A 230 -31.87 3.20 -10.05
CA ASP A 230 -31.78 2.16 -9.01
C ASP A 230 -32.11 0.78 -9.57
N ILE A 231 -33.13 0.73 -10.41
CA ILE A 231 -33.57 -0.49 -11.12
C ILE A 231 -32.49 -0.92 -12.12
N ASP A 232 -31.93 0.04 -12.86
CA ASP A 232 -30.85 -0.23 -13.81
C ASP A 232 -29.57 -0.66 -13.11
N CYS A 233 -29.24 -0.05 -11.96
CA CYS A 233 -28.14 -0.47 -11.10
C CYS A 233 -28.30 -1.94 -10.69
N TYR A 234 -29.47 -2.34 -10.15
CA TYR A 234 -29.72 -3.74 -9.80
C TYR A 234 -29.61 -4.71 -10.98
N LYS A 235 -30.16 -4.33 -12.15
CA LYS A 235 -30.08 -5.14 -13.36
C LYS A 235 -28.64 -5.29 -13.88
N SER A 236 -27.79 -4.29 -13.64
CA SER A 236 -26.38 -4.31 -14.04
C SER A 236 -25.50 -5.21 -13.17
N LEU A 237 -25.97 -5.59 -11.98
CA LEU A 237 -25.27 -6.55 -11.12
C LEU A 237 -25.15 -7.91 -11.82
N SER A 238 -24.00 -8.56 -11.66
CA SER A 238 -23.83 -9.94 -12.11
C SER A 238 -24.77 -10.88 -11.35
N GLN A 239 -25.01 -12.07 -11.91
CA GLN A 239 -25.83 -13.08 -11.24
C GLN A 239 -25.30 -13.41 -9.83
N ASN A 240 -23.98 -13.58 -9.70
CA ASN A 240 -23.32 -13.87 -8.42
C ASN A 240 -23.52 -12.73 -7.39
N GLU A 241 -23.37 -11.47 -7.81
CA GLU A 241 -23.60 -10.30 -6.94
C GLU A 241 -25.06 -10.17 -6.51
N ARG A 242 -26.01 -10.50 -7.39
CA ARG A 242 -27.43 -10.53 -7.03
C ARG A 242 -27.71 -11.63 -6.01
N GLU A 243 -27.24 -12.84 -6.27
CA GLU A 243 -27.47 -14.00 -5.40
C GLU A 243 -26.91 -13.75 -3.99
N HIS A 244 -25.70 -13.21 -3.88
CA HIS A 244 -25.00 -12.95 -2.61
C HIS A 244 -25.08 -11.50 -2.12
N PHE A 245 -26.01 -10.69 -2.62
CA PHE A 245 -26.12 -9.26 -2.27
C PHE A 245 -26.13 -9.01 -0.75
N ASN A 246 -26.99 -9.75 -0.02
CA ASN A 246 -27.13 -9.62 1.43
C ASN A 246 -25.92 -10.17 2.20
N ASP A 247 -25.22 -11.16 1.64
CA ASP A 247 -23.99 -11.68 2.22
C ASP A 247 -22.85 -10.68 2.09
N ILE A 248 -22.74 -10.00 0.92
CA ILE A 248 -21.72 -8.99 0.65
C ILE A 248 -21.91 -7.76 1.53
N LEU A 249 -23.15 -7.28 1.67
CA LEU A 249 -23.51 -6.12 2.50
C LEU A 249 -23.88 -6.49 3.94
N ASN A 250 -23.37 -7.62 4.44
CA ASN A 250 -23.58 -8.00 5.82
C ASN A 250 -23.01 -6.91 6.76
N SER A 251 -23.88 -6.29 7.56
CA SER A 251 -23.53 -5.24 8.52
C SER A 251 -22.46 -5.68 9.53
N ASP A 252 -22.39 -6.98 9.82
CA ASP A 252 -21.40 -7.57 10.71
C ASP A 252 -20.00 -7.46 10.13
N TYR A 253 -19.82 -7.49 8.80
CA TYR A 253 -18.50 -7.36 8.18
C TYR A 253 -17.92 -5.96 8.41
N LEU A 254 -18.73 -4.93 8.21
CA LEU A 254 -18.34 -3.55 8.46
C LEU A 254 -18.11 -3.30 9.95
N SER A 255 -19.05 -3.74 10.79
CA SER A 255 -18.99 -3.52 12.25
C SER A 255 -17.80 -4.24 12.88
N ASN A 256 -17.60 -5.52 12.55
CA ASN A 256 -16.49 -6.34 13.05
C ASN A 256 -15.13 -5.75 12.63
N PHE A 257 -14.96 -5.36 11.35
CA PHE A 257 -13.73 -4.73 10.90
C PHE A 257 -13.44 -3.44 11.68
N MET A 258 -14.44 -2.57 11.83
CA MET A 258 -14.28 -1.28 12.51
C MET A 258 -13.99 -1.43 14.00
N GLU A 259 -14.61 -2.41 14.66
CA GLU A 259 -14.32 -2.75 16.05
C GLU A 259 -12.87 -3.23 16.22
N LEU A 260 -12.49 -4.24 15.44
CA LEU A 260 -11.14 -4.82 15.46
C LEU A 260 -10.06 -3.80 15.10
N LEU A 261 -10.33 -2.91 14.15
CA LEU A 261 -9.43 -1.83 13.78
C LEU A 261 -9.23 -0.87 14.94
N ASN A 262 -10.30 -0.45 15.63
CA ASN A 262 -10.18 0.45 16.79
C ASN A 262 -9.40 -0.20 17.95
N GLN A 263 -9.56 -1.51 18.16
CA GLN A 263 -8.80 -2.25 19.18
C GLN A 263 -7.28 -2.31 18.85
N ARG A 264 -6.92 -2.44 17.57
CA ARG A 264 -5.54 -2.69 17.13
C ARG A 264 -4.79 -1.45 16.63
N ALA A 265 -5.48 -0.40 16.20
CA ALA A 265 -4.87 0.83 15.70
C ALA A 265 -4.28 1.69 16.81
N MET A 266 -4.74 1.52 18.07
CA MET A 266 -4.17 2.16 19.25
C MET A 266 -3.99 3.68 19.10
N VAL A 267 -4.94 4.31 18.41
CA VAL A 267 -5.04 5.76 18.26
C VAL A 267 -5.86 6.34 19.41
N LYS A 268 -5.66 7.64 19.70
CA LYS A 268 -6.39 8.32 20.79
C LYS A 268 -7.87 8.49 20.49
N GLU A 269 -8.20 8.75 19.23
CA GLU A 269 -9.56 9.01 18.77
C GLU A 269 -10.17 7.74 18.18
N LYS A 270 -11.47 7.53 18.39
CA LYS A 270 -12.18 6.43 17.75
C LYS A 270 -12.23 6.67 16.24
N LEU A 271 -11.77 5.70 15.46
CA LEU A 271 -11.90 5.67 14.02
C LEU A 271 -13.36 5.33 13.68
N ILE A 272 -14.09 6.30 13.12
CA ILE A 272 -15.54 6.17 12.88
C ILE A 272 -15.94 6.30 11.42
N TYR A 273 -15.04 6.69 10.51
CA TYR A 273 -15.36 6.98 9.10
C TYR A 273 -14.85 5.88 8.16
N PRO A 274 -15.58 4.77 7.98
CA PRO A 274 -15.05 3.60 7.27
C PRO A 274 -14.78 3.85 5.78
N TYR A 275 -15.58 4.65 5.08
CA TYR A 275 -15.32 4.93 3.66
C TYR A 275 -14.03 5.74 3.45
N LYS A 276 -13.73 6.68 4.35
CA LYS A 276 -12.45 7.41 4.35
C LYS A 276 -11.27 6.46 4.56
N ILE A 277 -11.42 5.53 5.51
CA ILE A 277 -10.41 4.50 5.79
C ILE A 277 -10.20 3.61 4.56
N TYR A 278 -11.28 3.16 3.92
CA TYR A 278 -11.23 2.38 2.68
C TYR A 278 -10.45 3.12 1.57
N LYS A 279 -10.73 4.40 1.33
CA LYS A 279 -10.01 5.20 0.33
C LYS A 279 -8.52 5.35 0.66
N ASP A 280 -8.16 5.49 1.93
CA ASP A 280 -6.77 5.52 2.38
C ASP A 280 -6.07 4.16 2.18
N LEU A 281 -6.79 3.05 2.41
CA LEU A 281 -6.29 1.70 2.21
C LEU A 281 -6.06 1.36 0.73
N LYS A 282 -6.87 1.88 -0.20
CA LYS A 282 -6.69 1.69 -1.65
C LYS A 282 -5.51 2.48 -2.25
N LYS A 283 -4.84 3.34 -1.47
CA LYS A 283 -3.71 4.16 -1.92
C LYS A 283 -2.38 3.70 -1.33
N ALA A 284 -1.32 3.88 -2.11
CA ALA A 284 0.04 3.86 -1.60
C ALA A 284 0.40 5.22 -0.99
N HIS A 285 1.18 5.20 0.10
CA HIS A 285 1.62 6.41 0.80
C HIS A 285 3.12 6.35 1.05
N ILE A 286 3.82 7.46 0.81
CA ILE A 286 5.19 7.64 1.26
C ILE A 286 5.18 8.04 2.73
N VAL A 287 6.02 7.39 3.53
CA VAL A 287 6.00 7.45 4.98
C VAL A 287 7.38 7.80 5.52
N PHE A 288 7.42 8.83 6.37
CA PHE A 288 8.54 9.11 7.24
C PHE A 288 8.34 8.45 8.59
N ILE A 289 9.27 7.56 8.90
CA ILE A 289 9.41 6.98 10.22
C ILE A 289 10.52 7.75 10.94
N SER A 290 10.31 8.02 12.22
CA SER A 290 11.32 8.66 13.05
C SER A 290 12.62 7.85 12.96
N LYS A 291 13.76 8.52 12.82
CA LYS A 291 15.06 7.86 12.64
C LYS A 291 15.57 7.23 13.95
N SER A 292 14.86 6.20 14.43
CA SER A 292 15.07 5.53 15.71
C SER A 292 16.37 4.73 15.74
N THR A 293 16.77 4.17 14.60
CA THR A 293 18.03 3.40 14.47
C THR A 293 19.09 4.13 13.67
N GLU A 294 20.35 3.83 13.96
CA GLU A 294 21.48 4.30 13.15
C GLU A 294 21.35 3.86 11.68
N ARG A 295 20.83 2.65 11.41
CA ARG A 295 20.64 2.16 10.04
C ARG A 295 19.67 3.05 9.26
N ILE A 296 18.50 3.38 9.84
CA ILE A 296 17.53 4.30 9.22
C ILE A 296 18.14 5.69 9.03
N LYS A 297 18.94 6.17 9.99
CA LYS A 297 19.63 7.47 9.87
C LYS A 297 20.61 7.50 8.69
N GLN A 298 21.52 6.53 8.60
CA GLN A 298 22.56 6.50 7.56
C GLN A 298 21.97 6.27 6.17
N GLN A 299 20.95 5.43 6.07
CA GLN A 299 20.26 5.20 4.80
C GLN A 299 19.35 6.36 4.39
N GLN A 300 19.12 7.33 5.28
CA GLN A 300 18.10 8.37 5.12
C GLN A 300 16.77 7.73 4.69
N GLY A 301 16.39 6.69 5.41
CA GLY A 301 15.30 5.79 5.02
C GLY A 301 13.93 6.46 5.08
N ALA A 302 13.13 6.17 4.08
CA ALA A 302 11.70 6.39 4.04
C ALA A 302 11.04 5.10 3.54
N PHE A 303 9.71 5.03 3.57
CA PHE A 303 9.01 3.79 3.19
C PHE A 303 7.83 4.10 2.28
N ILE A 304 7.50 3.16 1.38
CA ILE A 304 6.21 3.16 0.70
C ILE A 304 5.34 2.11 1.36
N TYR A 305 4.21 2.54 1.90
CA TYR A 305 3.15 1.64 2.33
C TYR A 305 2.15 1.50 1.18
N PRO A 306 2.09 0.36 0.45
CA PRO A 306 1.21 0.18 -0.69
C PRO A 306 -0.26 0.13 -0.28
N CYS A 307 -1.13 -0.03 -1.27
CA CYS A 307 -2.54 -0.32 -0.99
C CYS A 307 -2.72 -1.68 -0.29
N PHE A 308 -3.91 -1.89 0.26
CA PHE A 308 -4.41 -3.22 0.60
C PHE A 308 -5.29 -3.73 -0.54
N VAL A 309 -5.10 -4.99 -0.88
CA VAL A 309 -5.79 -5.67 -1.98
C VAL A 309 -6.68 -6.75 -1.36
N ASN A 310 -7.90 -6.87 -1.88
CA ASN A 310 -8.76 -8.00 -1.58
C ASN A 310 -8.17 -9.25 -2.24
N THR A 311 -7.84 -10.27 -1.44
CA THR A 311 -7.19 -11.50 -1.89
C THR A 311 -8.17 -12.64 -2.18
N MET A 312 -9.47 -12.46 -1.95
CA MET A 312 -10.48 -13.48 -2.26
C MET A 312 -10.56 -13.71 -3.76
N ASP A 313 -10.54 -14.98 -4.16
CA ASP A 313 -10.68 -15.45 -5.54
C ASP A 313 -9.67 -14.84 -6.54
N LYS A 314 -8.54 -14.31 -6.04
CA LYS A 314 -7.44 -13.79 -6.86
C LYS A 314 -6.23 -14.67 -6.75
N ASP A 315 -5.58 -14.90 -7.89
CA ASP A 315 -4.26 -15.52 -7.91
C ASP A 315 -3.16 -14.59 -7.41
N PHE A 316 -2.02 -15.19 -7.11
CA PHE A 316 -0.90 -14.51 -6.45
C PHE A 316 -0.24 -13.45 -7.36
N GLU A 317 -0.22 -13.66 -8.68
CA GLU A 317 0.34 -12.70 -9.64
C GLU A 317 -0.52 -11.45 -9.75
N ASN A 318 -1.85 -11.61 -9.79
CA ASN A 318 -2.79 -10.51 -9.81
C ASN A 318 -2.69 -9.65 -8.54
N ILE A 319 -2.55 -10.28 -7.36
CA ILE A 319 -2.32 -9.56 -6.11
C ILE A 319 -1.02 -8.77 -6.15
N LYS A 320 0.09 -9.38 -6.59
CA LYS A 320 1.39 -8.68 -6.75
C LYS A 320 1.29 -7.53 -7.74
N SER A 321 0.58 -7.72 -8.85
CA SER A 321 0.36 -6.68 -9.85
C SER A 321 -0.39 -5.48 -9.27
N GLU A 322 -1.50 -5.69 -8.55
CA GLU A 322 -2.26 -4.60 -7.93
C GLU A 322 -1.44 -3.82 -6.89
N ILE A 323 -0.66 -4.53 -6.05
CA ILE A 323 0.24 -3.90 -5.08
C ILE A 323 1.29 -3.07 -5.80
N ASN A 324 1.96 -3.65 -6.79
CA ASN A 324 2.95 -2.97 -7.62
C ASN A 324 2.36 -1.74 -8.33
N ASP A 325 1.15 -1.85 -8.87
CA ASP A 325 0.51 -0.74 -9.59
C ASP A 325 0.12 0.40 -8.65
N SER A 326 -0.23 0.10 -7.40
CA SER A 326 -0.41 1.11 -6.37
C SER A 326 0.87 1.91 -6.10
N ILE A 327 2.03 1.22 -6.14
CA ILE A 327 3.36 1.83 -5.95
C ILE A 327 3.78 2.61 -7.19
N LYS A 328 3.54 2.07 -8.40
CA LYS A 328 3.83 2.73 -9.69
C LYS A 328 3.11 4.08 -9.83
N LYS A 329 1.95 4.27 -9.19
CA LYS A 329 1.26 5.58 -9.15
C LYS A 329 2.08 6.68 -8.45
N LYS A 330 3.09 6.31 -7.66
CA LYS A 330 4.06 7.23 -7.03
C LYS A 330 5.37 7.32 -7.80
N SER A 331 5.57 6.53 -8.86
CA SER A 331 6.82 6.51 -9.61
C SER A 331 6.92 7.71 -10.55
N ASN A 332 8.10 8.32 -10.60
CA ASN A 332 8.49 9.21 -11.69
C ASN A 332 8.78 8.35 -12.95
N SER A 333 8.62 8.97 -14.12
CA SER A 333 8.89 8.30 -15.41
C SER A 333 10.36 7.93 -15.64
N LEU A 334 11.30 8.61 -14.97
CA LEU A 334 12.74 8.36 -15.11
C LEU A 334 13.15 7.11 -14.31
N ILE A 335 13.81 6.18 -15.00
CA ILE A 335 14.53 5.05 -14.41
C ILE A 335 15.99 5.17 -14.82
N ILE A 336 16.90 5.04 -13.87
CA ILE A 336 18.33 5.10 -14.14
C ILE A 336 18.90 3.68 -14.13
N LYS A 337 19.55 3.28 -15.22
CA LYS A 337 20.15 1.96 -15.41
C LYS A 337 21.67 2.04 -15.28
N ILE A 338 22.22 1.17 -14.45
CA ILE A 338 23.66 0.98 -14.25
C ILE A 338 24.02 -0.37 -14.84
N LYS A 339 24.88 -0.37 -15.85
CA LYS A 339 25.30 -1.63 -16.44
C LYS A 339 26.14 -2.47 -15.47
N SER A 340 26.03 -3.80 -15.56
CA SER A 340 26.77 -4.74 -14.70
C SER A 340 28.28 -4.47 -14.69
N GLU A 341 28.88 -4.16 -15.85
CA GLU A 341 30.31 -3.84 -15.96
C GLU A 341 30.74 -2.57 -15.20
N MET A 342 29.81 -1.65 -14.94
CA MET A 342 30.10 -0.38 -14.26
C MET A 342 29.91 -0.43 -12.75
N LYS A 343 29.22 -1.45 -12.21
CA LYS A 343 28.90 -1.55 -10.77
C LYS A 343 30.13 -1.43 -9.87
N LYS A 344 31.19 -2.17 -10.19
CA LYS A 344 32.44 -2.14 -9.42
C LYS A 344 33.13 -0.77 -9.46
N THR A 345 33.08 -0.09 -10.60
CA THR A 345 33.64 1.26 -10.77
C THR A 345 32.86 2.27 -9.94
N ILE A 346 31.54 2.27 -10.04
CA ILE A 346 30.67 3.18 -9.27
C ILE A 346 30.79 2.91 -7.78
N ARG A 347 30.87 1.65 -7.32
CA ARG A 347 31.08 1.32 -5.90
C ARG A 347 32.39 1.90 -5.37
N LYS A 348 33.47 1.83 -6.15
CA LYS A 348 34.76 2.46 -5.79
C LYS A 348 34.66 3.98 -5.74
N GLU A 349 33.87 4.61 -6.61
CA GLU A 349 33.60 6.05 -6.53
C GLU A 349 32.80 6.40 -5.27
N LEU A 350 31.74 5.63 -4.95
CA LEU A 350 30.88 5.85 -3.77
C LEU A 350 31.70 5.80 -2.48
N ARG A 351 32.65 4.86 -2.38
CA ARG A 351 33.58 4.74 -1.26
C ARG A 351 34.41 6.02 -1.05
N LYS A 352 34.80 6.73 -2.11
CA LYS A 352 35.50 8.02 -2.00
C LYS A 352 34.62 9.13 -1.42
N PHE A 353 33.30 9.03 -1.59
CA PHE A 353 32.31 9.91 -0.99
C PHE A 353 31.86 9.44 0.41
N GLY A 354 32.51 8.41 0.97
CA GLY A 354 32.19 7.87 2.30
C GLY A 354 30.94 6.98 2.35
N ILE A 355 30.39 6.59 1.19
CA ILE A 355 29.26 5.67 1.10
C ILE A 355 29.82 4.26 0.94
N THR A 356 29.93 3.56 2.05
CA THR A 356 30.47 2.20 2.15
C THR A 356 29.45 1.23 2.76
N GLU A 357 29.75 -0.07 2.71
CA GLU A 357 28.87 -1.10 3.27
C GLU A 357 28.68 -0.91 4.78
N GLY A 358 29.75 -0.63 5.53
CA GLY A 358 29.69 -0.32 6.97
C GLY A 358 29.11 1.05 7.31
N TYR A 359 29.01 1.99 6.35
CA TYR A 359 28.22 3.21 6.50
C TYR A 359 26.72 2.91 6.39
N ILE A 360 26.32 2.15 5.36
CA ILE A 360 24.92 1.79 5.08
C ILE A 360 24.37 0.80 6.11
N TYR A 361 25.19 -0.14 6.55
CA TYR A 361 24.91 -1.16 7.56
C TYR A 361 25.81 -0.94 8.78
N PRO A 362 25.35 -0.18 9.79
CA PRO A 362 26.23 0.31 10.86
C PRO A 362 26.54 -0.73 11.95
N ASP A 363 26.26 -2.01 11.71
CA ASP A 363 26.63 -3.09 12.62
C ASP A 363 28.14 -3.41 12.57
N ILE A 364 28.58 -4.15 13.58
CA ILE A 364 30.00 -4.43 13.78
C ILE A 364 30.62 -5.25 12.65
N GLN A 365 29.84 -6.12 12.00
CA GLN A 365 30.33 -7.01 10.95
C GLN A 365 30.71 -6.21 9.72
N HIS A 366 29.80 -5.35 9.23
CA HIS A 366 30.06 -4.53 8.05
C HIS A 366 31.12 -3.45 8.31
N LYS A 367 31.10 -2.81 9.50
CA LYS A 367 32.15 -1.86 9.89
C LYS A 367 33.55 -2.51 9.94
N SER A 368 33.64 -3.73 10.47
CA SER A 368 34.91 -4.45 10.52
C SER A 368 35.42 -4.80 9.11
N LYS A 369 34.52 -5.20 8.20
CA LYS A 369 34.85 -5.50 6.80
C LYS A 369 35.42 -4.29 6.06
N ASP A 370 34.79 -3.12 6.22
CA ASP A 370 35.26 -1.87 5.62
C ASP A 370 36.67 -1.50 6.08
N ILE A 371 36.93 -1.58 7.40
CA ILE A 371 38.25 -1.28 7.99
C ILE A 371 39.32 -2.21 7.40
N LEU A 372 39.03 -3.52 7.33
CA LEU A 372 39.95 -4.49 6.75
C LEU A 372 40.25 -4.22 5.27
N GLU A 373 39.26 -3.75 4.51
CA GLU A 373 39.46 -3.38 3.10
C GLU A 373 40.37 -2.16 2.96
N VAL A 374 40.20 -1.13 3.81
CA VAL A 374 41.10 0.03 3.84
C VAL A 374 42.54 -0.40 4.13
N LEU A 375 42.74 -1.23 5.15
CA LEU A 375 44.07 -1.72 5.53
C LEU A 375 44.73 -2.56 4.42
N LYS A 376 43.94 -3.38 3.71
CA LYS A 376 44.45 -4.15 2.55
C LYS A 376 44.87 -3.23 1.40
N ASP A 377 44.09 -2.19 1.13
CA ASP A 377 44.42 -1.21 0.09
C ASP A 377 45.68 -0.40 0.44
N GLU A 378 45.93 -0.13 1.72
CA GLU A 378 47.16 0.51 2.20
C GLU A 378 48.36 -0.42 2.15
N TYR A 379 48.22 -1.69 2.51
CA TYR A 379 49.31 -2.68 2.45
C TYR A 379 49.76 -3.02 1.03
N ASN A 380 48.84 -2.98 0.06
CA ASN A 380 49.11 -3.29 -1.34
C ASN A 380 49.60 -2.07 -2.17
N LYS A 381 49.71 -0.89 -1.55
CA LYS A 381 50.36 0.29 -2.13
C LYS A 381 51.84 0.29 -1.78
#